data_AF-A0A916IUI7-F1
#
_entry.id   AF-A0A916IUI7-F1
#
_cell.length_a   1.000
_cell.length_b   1.000
_cell.length_c   1.000
_cell.angle_alpha   90.00
_cell.angle_beta   90.00
_cell.angle_gamma   90.00
#
_symmetry.space_group_name_H-M   'P 1'
#
loop_
_entity.id
_entity.type
_entity.pdbx_description
1 polymer ?
#
loop_
_entity_poly.entity_id
_entity_poly.type
_entity_poly.pdbx_seq_one_letter_code
_entity_poly.pdbx_strand_id
1 'polypeptide(L)'
;MPEPKHDEALVNLYLERISALSVSAFDGADVSGELEEIVREAVSRCGADGGTLSVLASRLRERAEAADREGQPLVRDTFARAASLAASK
;
A
#
# COMPACT_ATOMS: atom_id res chain seq x y z
N MET A 1 22.36 15.62 3.23
CA MET A 1 20.98 16.04 2.94
C MET A 1 20.13 15.59 4.11
N PRO A 2 19.23 16.41 4.69
CA PRO A 2 18.25 15.86 5.61
C PRO A 2 17.36 14.92 4.78
N GLU A 3 17.26 13.66 5.18
CA GLU A 3 16.28 12.76 4.60
C GLU A 3 14.90 13.44 4.68
N PRO A 4 14.07 13.35 3.63
CA PRO A 4 12.70 13.83 3.72
C PRO A 4 12.07 13.17 4.94
N LYS A 5 11.67 13.98 5.92
CA LYS A 5 10.99 13.49 7.12
C LYS A 5 9.72 12.80 6.67
N HIS A 6 9.67 11.49 6.85
CA HIS A 6 8.48 10.68 6.70
C HIS A 6 8.34 9.82 7.94
N ASP A 7 7.11 9.53 8.31
CA ASP A 7 6.79 8.65 9.43
C ASP A 7 6.93 7.19 9.01
N GLU A 8 8.13 6.63 9.19
CA GLU A 8 8.42 5.22 8.90
C GLU A 8 7.52 4.24 9.65
N ALA A 9 7.11 4.57 10.88
CA ALA A 9 6.22 3.71 11.66
C ALA A 9 4.84 3.62 10.99
N LEU A 10 4.34 4.76 10.51
CA LEU A 10 3.06 4.83 9.80
C LEU A 10 3.12 4.13 8.43
N VAL A 11 4.21 4.30 7.68
CA VAL A 11 4.45 3.57 6.42
C VAL A 11 4.41 2.06 6.67
N ASN A 12 5.17 1.57 7.64
CA ASN A 12 5.25 0.15 7.93
C ASN A 12 3.92 -0.44 8.41
N LEU A 13 3.18 0.29 9.26
CA LEU A 13 1.85 -0.11 9.70
C LEU A 13 0.91 -0.38 8.52
N TYR A 14 0.84 0.53 7.56
CA TYR A 14 -0.07 0.36 6.42
C TYR A 14 0.43 -0.66 5.40
N LEU A 15 1.75 -0.79 5.22
CA LEU A 15 2.31 -1.87 4.41
C LEU A 15 1.98 -3.25 4.99
N GLU A 16 2.10 -3.42 6.30
CA GLU A 16 1.78 -4.69 6.97
C GLU A 16 0.30 -5.05 6.83
N ARG A 17 -0.60 -4.09 7.06
CA ARG A 17 -2.05 -4.30 6.89
C ARG A 17 -2.43 -4.68 5.47
N ILE A 18 -1.89 -3.97 4.46
CA ILE A 18 -2.15 -4.28 3.05
C ILE A 18 -1.51 -5.63 2.67
N SER A 19 -0.35 -5.95 3.23
CA SER A 19 0.29 -7.26 3.02
C SER A 19 -0.57 -8.40 3.57
N ALA A 20 -1.10 -8.26 4.78
CA ALA A 20 -2.03 -9.24 5.35
C ALA A 20 -3.28 -9.41 4.47
N LEU A 21 -3.84 -8.31 3.99
CA LEU A 21 -5.01 -8.34 3.10
C LEU A 21 -4.71 -9.02 1.75
N SER A 22 -3.50 -8.83 1.22
CA SER A 22 -3.08 -9.47 -0.04
C SER A 22 -3.00 -11.00 0.05
N VAL A 23 -2.74 -11.56 1.24
CA VAL A 23 -2.79 -13.01 1.48
C VAL A 23 -4.24 -13.50 1.39
N SER A 24 -5.20 -12.78 1.99
CA SER A 24 -6.62 -13.11 1.84
C SER A 24 -7.09 -13.01 0.38
N ALA A 25 -6.59 -12.02 -0.37
CA ALA A 25 -6.87 -11.89 -1.80
C ALA A 25 -6.28 -13.07 -2.59
N PHE A 26 -5.07 -13.53 -2.25
CA PHE A 26 -4.44 -14.69 -2.84
C PHE A 26 -5.28 -15.97 -2.64
N ASP A 27 -5.91 -16.11 -1.48
CA ASP A 27 -6.84 -17.20 -1.17
C ASP A 27 -8.22 -17.05 -1.84
N GLY A 28 -8.43 -16.01 -2.65
CA GLY A 28 -9.63 -15.79 -3.46
C GLY A 28 -10.73 -14.98 -2.77
N ALA A 29 -10.46 -14.34 -1.62
CA ALA A 29 -11.41 -13.45 -0.97
C ALA A 29 -11.58 -12.14 -1.75
N ASP A 30 -12.81 -11.62 -1.80
CA ASP A 30 -13.04 -10.24 -2.25
C ASP A 30 -12.64 -9.27 -1.13
N VAL A 31 -11.48 -8.64 -1.33
CA VAL A 31 -10.89 -7.68 -0.38
C VAL A 31 -11.09 -6.22 -0.80
N SER A 32 -11.86 -5.96 -1.85
CA SER A 32 -11.91 -4.64 -2.49
C SER A 32 -12.38 -3.52 -1.55
N GLY A 33 -13.43 -3.78 -0.76
CA GLY A 33 -13.96 -2.83 0.22
C GLY A 33 -12.98 -2.54 1.35
N GLU A 34 -12.41 -3.58 1.95
CA GLU A 34 -11.44 -3.44 3.04
C GLU A 34 -10.16 -2.72 2.57
N LEU A 35 -9.71 -3.00 1.35
CA LEU A 35 -8.57 -2.32 0.75
C LEU A 35 -8.81 -0.81 0.61
N GLU A 36 -9.98 -0.41 0.13
CA GLU A 36 -10.35 1.00 -0.01
C GLU A 36 -10.42 1.71 1.35
N GLU A 37 -10.93 1.05 2.38
CA GLU A 37 -10.97 1.59 3.73
C GLU A 37 -9.57 1.78 4.32
N ILE A 38 -8.69 0.78 4.21
CA ILE A 38 -7.31 0.85 4.70
C ILE A 38 -6.56 1.98 3.98
N VAL A 39 -6.67 2.07 2.65
CA VAL A 39 -5.95 3.12 1.89
C VAL A 39 -6.52 4.50 2.18
N ARG A 40 -7.84 4.64 2.36
CA ARG A 40 -8.44 5.92 2.78
C ARG A 40 -7.92 6.36 4.14
N GLU A 41 -7.80 5.44 5.08
CA GLU A 41 -7.21 5.70 6.38
C GLU A 41 -5.74 6.11 6.25
N ALA A 42 -4.97 5.39 5.43
CA ALA A 42 -3.57 5.69 5.17
C ALA A 42 -3.37 7.07 4.56
N VAL A 43 -4.16 7.45 3.55
CA VAL A 43 -4.15 8.79 2.96
C VAL A 43 -4.46 9.84 4.03
N SER A 44 -5.47 9.61 4.88
CA SER A 44 -5.85 10.56 5.92
C SER A 44 -4.75 10.75 6.97
N ARG A 45 -4.02 9.69 7.35
CA ARG A 45 -2.98 9.77 8.38
C ARG A 45 -1.63 10.20 7.82
N CYS A 46 -1.24 9.68 6.65
CA CYS A 46 0.03 9.98 5.98
C CYS A 46 0.01 11.30 5.18
N GLY A 47 -1.18 11.83 4.87
CA GLY A 47 -1.33 13.05 4.07
C GLY A 47 -0.93 14.34 4.80
N ALA A 48 -0.67 14.28 6.12
CA ALA A 48 -0.33 15.45 6.92
C ALA A 48 1.04 16.07 6.57
N ASP A 49 2.00 15.27 6.09
CA ASP A 49 3.35 15.72 5.75
C ASP A 49 3.75 15.46 4.28
N GLY A 50 2.90 14.81 3.49
CA GLY A 50 3.06 14.55 2.05
C GLY A 50 4.18 13.57 1.68
N GLY A 51 5.31 13.63 2.38
CA GLY A 51 6.44 12.71 2.25
C GLY A 51 6.09 11.28 2.65
N THR A 52 5.34 11.10 3.74
CA THR A 52 4.93 9.77 4.21
C THR A 52 4.04 9.06 3.22
N LEU A 53 3.05 9.76 2.65
CA LEU A 53 2.16 9.18 1.64
C LEU A 53 2.91 8.80 0.36
N SER A 54 3.85 9.63 -0.08
CA SER A 54 4.69 9.34 -1.25
C SER A 54 5.57 8.11 -1.04
N VAL A 55 6.18 7.95 0.14
CA VAL A 55 7.00 6.78 0.47
C VAL A 55 6.14 5.51 0.52
N LEU A 56 4.95 5.59 1.15
CA LEU A 56 4.01 4.47 1.16
C LEU A 56 3.61 4.05 -0.26
N ALA A 57 3.24 5.01 -1.12
CA ALA A 57 2.87 4.72 -2.50
C ALA A 57 4.02 4.08 -3.29
N SER A 58 5.27 4.51 -3.09
CA SER A 58 6.45 3.89 -3.71
C SER A 58 6.62 2.44 -3.28
N ARG A 59 6.62 2.18 -1.96
CA ARG A 59 6.79 0.82 -1.42
C ARG A 59 5.68 -0.12 -1.85
N LEU A 60 4.44 0.36 -1.99
CA LEU A 60 3.34 -0.42 -2.54
C LEU A 60 3.59 -0.83 -4.00
N ARG A 61 4.16 0.06 -4.83
CA ARG A 61 4.55 -0.30 -6.21
C ARG A 61 5.66 -1.35 -6.24
N GLU A 62 6.68 -1.19 -5.40
CA GLU A 62 7.77 -2.17 -5.27
C GLU A 62 7.25 -3.57 -4.89
N ARG A 63 6.24 -3.65 -4.01
CA ARG A 63 5.58 -4.92 -3.66
C ARG A 63 4.75 -5.48 -4.82
N ALA A 64 4.07 -4.64 -5.59
CA ALA A 64 3.38 -5.08 -6.79
C ALA A 64 4.36 -5.67 -7.81
N GLU A 65 5.49 -5.01 -8.06
CA GLU A 65 6.55 -5.51 -8.97
C GLU A 65 7.20 -6.81 -8.47
N ALA A 66 7.35 -6.97 -7.16
CA ALA A 66 7.82 -8.24 -6.58
C ALA A 66 6.80 -9.37 -6.80
N ALA A 67 5.53 -9.12 -6.51
CA ALA A 67 4.46 -10.10 -6.71
C ALA A 67 4.29 -10.49 -8.20
N ASP A 68 4.48 -9.54 -9.13
CA ASP A 68 4.46 -9.82 -10.56
C ASP A 68 5.61 -10.77 -10.96
N ARG A 69 6.83 -10.52 -10.46
CA ARG A 69 8.00 -11.41 -10.66
C ARG A 69 7.80 -12.80 -10.06
N GLU A 70 7.04 -12.90 -8.98
CA GLU A 70 6.71 -14.18 -8.31
C GLU A 70 5.50 -14.90 -8.91
N GLY A 71 4.87 -14.32 -9.94
CA GLY A 71 3.71 -14.95 -10.60
C GLY A 71 2.44 -14.96 -9.73
N GLN A 72 2.27 -13.96 -8.86
CA GLN A 72 1.14 -13.83 -7.93
C GLN A 72 0.21 -12.68 -8.38
N PRO A 73 -0.65 -12.88 -9.39
CA PRO A 73 -1.43 -11.80 -10.00
C PRO A 73 -2.41 -11.13 -9.03
N LEU A 74 -3.06 -11.88 -8.14
CA LEU A 74 -4.01 -11.32 -7.16
C LEU A 74 -3.31 -10.46 -6.10
N VAL A 75 -2.12 -10.87 -5.67
CA VAL A 75 -1.28 -10.12 -4.73
C VAL A 75 -0.78 -8.83 -5.40
N ARG A 76 -0.27 -8.94 -6.63
CA ARG A 76 0.13 -7.80 -7.46
C ARG A 76 -1.00 -6.80 -7.60
N ASP A 77 -2.20 -7.25 -7.96
CA ASP A 77 -3.35 -6.38 -8.20
C ASP A 77 -3.79 -5.65 -6.93
N THR A 78 -3.71 -6.33 -5.78
CA THR A 78 -3.98 -5.71 -4.47
C THR A 78 -3.00 -4.56 -4.21
N PHE A 79 -1.69 -4.80 -4.36
CA PHE A 79 -0.68 -3.76 -4.14
C PHE A 79 -0.73 -2.64 -5.19
N ALA A 80 -0.94 -2.96 -6.46
CA ALA A 80 -1.05 -1.99 -7.54
C ALA A 80 -2.27 -1.07 -7.35
N ARG A 81 -3.41 -1.64 -6.97
CA ARG A 81 -4.62 -0.87 -6.64
C ARG A 81 -4.38 0.01 -5.41
N ALA A 82 -3.74 -0.52 -4.38
CA ALA A 82 -3.39 0.26 -3.18
C ALA A 82 -2.50 1.47 -3.53
N ALA A 83 -1.45 1.25 -4.33
CA ALA A 83 -0.55 2.31 -4.78
C ALA A 83 -1.27 3.37 -5.62
N SER A 84 -2.17 2.95 -6.52
CA SER A 84 -2.97 3.87 -7.33
C SER A 84 -3.90 4.73 -6.47
N LEU A 85 -4.60 4.12 -5.51
CA LEU A 85 -5.49 4.82 -4.59
C LEU A 85 -4.73 5.81 -3.70
N ALA A 86 -3.55 5.44 -3.21
CA ALA A 86 -2.68 6.30 -2.41
C ALA A 86 -2.10 7.48 -3.22
N ALA A 87 -1.85 7.29 -4.51
CA ALA A 87 -1.28 8.32 -5.40
C ALA A 87 -2.32 9.25 -6.04
N SER A 88 -3.62 8.94 -5.94
CA SER A 88 -4.70 9.72 -6.58
C SER A 88 -5.18 10.92 -5.74
N LYS A 89 -4.40 11.38 -4.77
CA LYS A 89 -4.77 12.39 -3.76
C LYS A 89 -3.79 13.53 -3.69
#